data_AF-A0A259SEI0-F1
#
_entry.id   AF-A0A259SEI0-F1
#
_cell.length_a   1.000
_cell.length_b   1.000
_cell.length_c   1.000
_cell.angle_alpha   90.00
_cell.angle_beta   90.00
_cell.angle_gamma   90.00
#
_symmetry.space_group_name_H-M   'P 1'
#
loop_
_entity.id
_entity.type
_entity.pdbx_description
1 polymer ?
#
loop_
_entity_poly.entity_id
_entity_poly.type
_entity_poly.pdbx_seq_one_letter_code
_entity_poly.pdbx_strand_id
1 'polypeptide(L)'
;MSAPHVLVSGAGIAGIATALQLVRGGIRTTVVERAPEPRPGGQAVDLRGASREAAERMGLMPGISAHRLHEKGMVYVDGRGRSYG
;
A
#
# COMPACT_ATOMS: atom_id res chain seq x y z
N MET A 1 18.11 -20.30 -20.63
CA MET A 1 16.94 -20.71 -19.81
C MET A 1 15.81 -19.74 -20.12
N SER A 2 14.57 -20.22 -20.26
CA SER A 2 13.41 -19.34 -20.42
C SER A 2 13.19 -18.54 -19.13
N ALA A 3 12.76 -17.29 -19.22
CA ALA A 3 12.42 -16.49 -18.05
C ALA A 3 11.25 -17.14 -17.29
N PRO A 4 11.25 -17.14 -15.94
CA PRO A 4 10.18 -17.73 -15.16
C PRO A 4 8.84 -17.01 -15.40
N HIS A 5 7.74 -17.75 -15.25
CA HIS A 5 6.40 -17.18 -15.15
C HIS A 5 5.93 -17.33 -13.69
N VAL A 6 5.64 -16.21 -13.03
CA VAL A 6 5.29 -16.16 -11.60
C VAL A 6 3.79 -15.97 -11.39
N LEU A 7 3.20 -16.74 -10.48
CA LEU A 7 1.86 -16.54 -9.95
C LEU A 7 1.95 -15.82 -8.59
N VAL A 8 1.23 -14.71 -8.43
CA VAL A 8 1.06 -14.00 -7.16
C VAL A 8 -0.35 -14.22 -6.66
N SER A 9 -0.49 -14.81 -5.47
CA SER A 9 -1.78 -15.06 -4.83
C SER A 9 -2.15 -13.91 -3.88
N GLY A 10 -3.11 -13.09 -4.31
CA GLY A 10 -3.66 -11.94 -3.58
C GLY A 10 -3.33 -10.61 -4.28
N ALA A 11 -4.33 -9.78 -4.52
CA ALA A 11 -4.20 -8.43 -5.09
C ALA A 11 -4.28 -7.33 -4.02
N GLY A 12 -3.75 -7.60 -2.82
CA GLY A 12 -3.54 -6.59 -1.78
C GLY A 12 -2.27 -5.76 -2.02
N ILE A 13 -1.88 -4.97 -0.99
CA ILE A 13 -0.69 -4.09 -1.04
C ILE A 13 0.57 -4.87 -1.45
N ALA A 14 0.88 -5.96 -0.73
CA ALA A 14 2.08 -6.75 -0.98
C ALA A 14 2.04 -7.40 -2.36
N GLY A 15 0.92 -8.02 -2.74
CA GLY A 15 0.79 -8.71 -4.01
C GLY A 15 0.96 -7.80 -5.23
N ILE A 16 0.31 -6.63 -5.23
CA ILE A 16 0.44 -5.64 -6.31
C ILE A 16 1.83 -5.01 -6.31
N ALA A 17 2.41 -4.71 -5.14
CA ALA A 17 3.77 -4.20 -5.06
C ALA A 17 4.80 -5.18 -5.63
N THR A 18 4.70 -6.46 -5.28
CA THR A 18 5.54 -7.54 -5.81
C THR A 18 5.35 -7.71 -7.31
N ALA A 19 4.09 -7.80 -7.79
CA ALA A 19 3.79 -7.96 -9.21
C ALA A 19 4.35 -6.80 -10.05
N LEU A 20 4.24 -5.56 -9.56
CA LEU A 20 4.81 -4.40 -10.23
C LEU A 20 6.33 -4.50 -10.39
N GLN A 21 7.06 -4.93 -9.35
CA GLN A 21 8.52 -5.10 -9.45
C GLN A 21 8.91 -6.24 -10.39
N LEU A 22 8.20 -7.38 -10.35
CA LEU A 22 8.44 -8.50 -11.26
C LEU A 22 8.24 -8.09 -12.71
N VAL A 23 7.15 -7.38 -13.02
CA VAL A 23 6.87 -6.87 -14.37
C VAL A 23 7.94 -5.88 -14.82
N ARG A 24 8.37 -4.95 -13.94
CA ARG A 24 9.49 -4.03 -14.24
C ARG A 24 10.81 -4.77 -14.49
N GLY A 25 11.01 -5.92 -13.87
CA GLY A 25 12.14 -6.81 -14.10
C GLY A 25 12.01 -7.72 -15.32
N GLY A 26 10.95 -7.57 -16.14
CA GLY A 26 10.74 -8.37 -17.34
C GLY A 26 10.19 -9.79 -17.09
N ILE A 27 9.71 -10.08 -15.87
CA ILE A 27 9.18 -11.39 -15.50
C ILE A 27 7.67 -11.41 -15.75
N ARG A 28 7.23 -12.36 -16.59
CA ARG A 28 5.79 -12.59 -16.82
C ARG A 28 5.14 -12.94 -15.49
N THR A 29 4.12 -12.19 -15.11
CA THR A 29 3.46 -12.33 -13.80
C THR A 29 1.95 -12.40 -13.98
N THR A 30 1.32 -13.34 -13.28
CA THR A 30 -0.14 -13.45 -13.16
C THR A 30 -0.53 -13.21 -11.71
N VAL A 31 -1.50 -12.33 -11.46
CA VAL A 31 -2.06 -12.11 -10.12
C VAL A 31 -3.44 -12.75 -10.06
N VAL A 32 -3.71 -13.49 -9.00
CA VAL A 32 -5.05 -14.02 -8.71
C VAL A 32 -5.56 -13.42 -7.41
N GLU A 33 -6.83 -13.04 -7.37
CA GLU A 33 -7.49 -12.48 -6.20
C GLU A 33 -8.85 -13.14 -6.04
N ARG A 34 -9.25 -13.37 -4.79
CA ARG A 34 -10.55 -13.96 -4.47
C ARG A 34 -11.67 -12.94 -4.56
N ALA A 35 -11.41 -11.69 -4.17
CA ALA A 35 -12.37 -10.60 -4.30
C ALA A 35 -12.66 -10.33 -5.79
N PRO A 36 -13.94 -10.10 -6.16
CA PRO A 36 -14.31 -9.85 -7.55
C PRO A 36 -13.82 -8.47 -8.05
N GLU A 37 -13.45 -7.57 -7.15
CA GLU A 37 -12.99 -6.22 -7.44
C GLU A 37 -12.04 -5.69 -6.36
N PRO A 38 -11.22 -4.66 -6.66
CA PRO A 38 -10.43 -3.96 -5.65
C PRO A 38 -11.32 -3.39 -4.54
N ARG A 39 -10.89 -3.52 -3.29
CA ARG A 39 -11.61 -2.92 -2.16
C ARG A 39 -11.48 -1.39 -2.25
N PRO A 40 -12.59 -0.64 -2.36
CA PRO A 40 -12.56 0.80 -2.62
C PRO A 40 -12.13 1.64 -1.41
N GLY A 41 -12.04 1.05 -0.22
CA GLY A 41 -11.66 1.72 1.02
C GLY A 41 -11.32 0.72 2.11
N GLY A 42 -11.29 1.20 3.35
CA GLY A 42 -10.96 0.41 4.52
C GLY A 42 -10.20 1.24 5.56
N GLN A 43 -9.36 0.57 6.32
CA GLN A 43 -8.55 1.21 7.36
C GLN A 43 -7.45 2.07 6.72
N ALA A 44 -7.17 3.23 7.32
CA ALA A 44 -6.02 4.04 6.99
C ALA A 44 -4.72 3.22 7.18
N VAL A 45 -3.79 3.38 6.25
CA VAL A 45 -2.48 2.71 6.31
C VAL A 45 -1.38 3.74 6.47
N ASP A 46 -0.47 3.45 7.38
CA ASP A 46 0.71 4.27 7.65
C ASP A 46 1.91 3.80 6.81
N LEU A 47 2.54 4.73 6.08
CA LEU A 47 3.84 4.49 5.47
C LEU A 47 4.93 5.15 6.32
N ARG A 48 5.73 4.31 6.99
CA ARG A 48 6.77 4.72 7.95
C ARG A 48 8.02 3.87 7.72
N GLY A 49 9.20 4.48 7.91
CA GLY A 49 10.49 3.78 7.73
C GLY A 49 10.55 3.02 6.39
N ALA A 50 10.80 1.71 6.47
CA ALA A 50 11.01 0.84 5.31
C ALA A 50 9.85 0.85 4.29
N SER A 51 8.59 0.97 4.72
CA SER A 51 7.47 0.98 3.76
C SER A 51 7.43 2.27 2.94
N ARG A 52 7.84 3.40 3.53
CA ARG A 52 8.01 4.67 2.82
C ARG A 52 9.19 4.59 1.85
N GLU A 53 10.33 4.07 2.29
CA GLU A 53 11.51 3.90 1.43
C GLU A 53 11.23 2.98 0.24
N ALA A 54 10.49 1.88 0.46
CA ALA A 54 10.06 1.01 -0.62
C ALA A 54 9.18 1.77 -1.63
N ALA A 55 8.14 2.48 -1.16
CA ALA A 55 7.26 3.26 -2.03
C ALA A 55 8.01 4.34 -2.83
N GLU A 56 9.03 4.96 -2.24
CA GLU A 56 9.90 5.93 -2.90
C GLU A 56 10.75 5.30 -4.00
N ARG A 57 11.44 4.19 -3.71
CA ARG A 57 12.21 3.43 -4.71
C ARG A 57 11.31 2.89 -5.83
N MET A 58 10.05 2.61 -5.53
CA MET A 58 9.04 2.19 -6.50
C MET A 58 8.48 3.37 -7.33
N GLY A 59 8.75 4.63 -6.97
CA GLY A 59 8.25 5.81 -7.66
C GLY A 59 6.76 6.08 -7.40
N LEU A 60 6.20 5.57 -6.30
CA LEU A 60 4.76 5.66 -6.00
C LEU A 60 4.37 6.89 -5.16
N MET A 61 5.37 7.59 -4.60
CA MET A 61 5.13 8.71 -3.68
C MET A 61 4.27 9.84 -4.24
N PRO A 62 4.34 10.25 -5.52
CA PRO A 62 3.45 11.27 -6.06
C PRO A 62 1.97 10.85 -5.98
N GLY A 63 1.64 9.62 -6.39
CA GLY A 63 0.27 9.11 -6.34
C GLY A 63 -0.24 8.90 -4.92
N ILE A 64 0.62 8.41 -4.03
CA ILE A 64 0.30 8.26 -2.60
C ILE A 64 0.02 9.63 -1.96
N SER A 65 0.85 10.63 -2.26
CA SER A 65 0.71 11.97 -1.67
C SER A 65 -0.60 12.64 -2.08
N ALA A 66 -1.05 12.43 -3.31
CA ALA A 66 -2.33 12.94 -3.80
C ALA A 66 -3.56 12.36 -3.07
N HIS A 67 -3.42 11.16 -2.48
CA HIS A 67 -4.51 10.47 -1.76
C HIS A 67 -4.29 10.44 -0.25
N ARG A 68 -3.30 11.19 0.26
CA ARG A 68 -2.97 11.20 1.69
C ARG A 68 -4.11 11.82 2.50
N LEU A 69 -4.43 11.20 3.63
CA LEU A 69 -5.33 11.78 4.62
C LEU A 69 -4.73 13.07 5.19
N HIS A 70 -5.56 14.10 5.33
CA HIS A 70 -5.18 15.38 5.91
C HIS A 70 -5.51 15.40 7.40
N GLU A 71 -4.73 14.67 8.19
CA GLU A 71 -4.84 14.69 9.65
C GLU A 71 -4.05 15.86 10.22
N LYS A 72 -4.67 16.68 11.07
CA LYS A 72 -4.02 17.84 11.72
C LYS A 72 -3.19 17.45 12.95
N GLY A 73 -3.44 16.26 13.49
CA GLY A 73 -2.85 15.77 14.72
C GLY A 73 -3.83 14.91 15.51
N MET A 74 -3.43 14.53 16.72
CA MET A 74 -4.22 13.75 17.65
C MET A 74 -4.36 14.54 18.96
N VAL A 75 -5.54 14.48 19.58
CA VAL A 75 -5.80 15.03 20.91
C VAL A 75 -6.43 13.94 21.78
N TYR A 76 -5.95 13.79 23.01
CA TYR A 76 -6.61 12.94 23.99
C TYR A 76 -7.67 13.75 24.73
N VAL A 77 -8.88 13.19 24.84
CA VAL A 77 -10.01 13.84 25.50
C VAL A 77 -10.54 12.95 26.62
N ASP A 78 -10.77 13.53 27.79
CA ASP A 78 -11.34 12.79 28.92
C ASP A 78 -12.86 12.62 28.76
N GLY A 79 -13.49 11.86 29.67
CA GLY A 79 -14.95 11.66 29.67
C GLY A 79 -15.78 12.92 29.91
N ARG A 80 -15.13 14.05 30.23
CA ARG A 80 -15.77 15.38 30.39
C ARG A 80 -15.50 16.29 29.18
N GLY A 81 -14.88 15.77 28.12
CA GLY A 81 -14.55 16.51 26.91
C GLY A 81 -13.35 17.45 27.06
N ARG A 82 -12.54 17.31 28.11
CA ARG A 82 -11.35 18.15 28.31
C ARG A 82 -10.15 17.49 27.65
N SER A 83 -9.43 18.27 26.86
CA SER A 83 -8.15 17.85 26.31
C SER A 83 -7.12 17.65 27.42
N TYR A 84 -6.31 16.61 27.32
CA TYR A 84 -5.19 16.35 28.23
C TYR A 84 -3.99 15.79 27.46
N GLY A 85 -2.80 15.91 28.06
CA GLY A 85 -1.53 15.59 27.42
C GLY A 85 -0.67 16.82 27.17
#